data_AF-A0A327N4I1-F1
#
_entry.id   AF-A0A327N4I1-F1
#
_cell.length_a   1.000
_cell.length_b   1.000
_cell.length_c   1.000
_cell.angle_alpha   90.00
_cell.angle_beta   90.00
_cell.angle_gamma   90.00
#
_symmetry.space_group_name_H-M   'P 1'
#
loop_
_entity.id
_entity.type
_entity.pdbx_description
1 polymer ?
#
loop_
_entity_poly.entity_id
_entity_poly.type
_entity_poly.pdbx_seq_one_letter_code
_entity_poly.pdbx_strand_id
1 'polypeptide(L)'
;MKGFIAVTALALLAGCAQLNLFQSSAPVDNWTTWTCDSQAKVVWRYTDDSRNEVDVRLGGADQVYRLKQEPGASGSLYSNDMLAFHIKGEEGLVYWVATNDLIGRGCHL
;
A
#
# COMPACT_ATOMS: atom_id res chain seq x y z
N MET A 1 -35.21 -25.82 -58.84
CA MET A 1 -35.80 -24.48 -58.64
C MET A 1 -35.09 -23.84 -57.44
N LYS A 2 -34.11 -22.93 -57.67
CA LYS A 2 -34.15 -21.49 -57.31
C LYS A 2 -34.80 -21.28 -55.92
N GLY A 3 -34.11 -20.99 -54.80
CA GLY A 3 -32.96 -20.11 -54.55
C GLY A 3 -33.48 -18.82 -53.89
N PHE A 4 -33.04 -18.50 -52.66
CA PHE A 4 -33.02 -17.21 -51.90
C PHE A 4 -32.84 -17.59 -50.39
N ILE A 5 -31.65 -17.55 -49.77
CA ILE A 5 -30.98 -16.41 -49.08
C ILE A 5 -31.96 -15.64 -48.17
N ALA A 6 -31.76 -15.40 -46.87
CA ALA A 6 -30.73 -15.75 -45.89
C ALA A 6 -31.21 -15.21 -44.50
N VAL A 7 -30.29 -15.26 -43.53
CA VAL A 7 -30.12 -14.30 -42.41
C VAL A 7 -30.71 -14.73 -41.06
N THR A 8 -29.89 -15.55 -40.40
CA THR A 8 -29.41 -15.42 -39.00
C THR A 8 -30.42 -15.26 -37.87
N ALA A 9 -30.54 -16.34 -37.10
CA ALA A 9 -30.96 -16.35 -35.72
C ALA A 9 -30.06 -15.44 -34.85
N LEU A 10 -30.66 -14.47 -34.17
CA LEU A 10 -30.04 -13.77 -33.06
C LEU A 10 -30.97 -13.76 -31.85
N ALA A 11 -30.33 -13.85 -30.69
CA ALA A 11 -30.83 -13.60 -29.34
C ALA A 11 -31.37 -14.79 -28.53
N LEU A 12 -30.49 -15.77 -28.26
CA LEU A 12 -30.52 -16.51 -27.00
C LEU A 12 -29.13 -16.50 -26.37
N LEU A 13 -28.78 -15.38 -25.75
CA LEU A 13 -27.71 -15.29 -24.76
C LEU A 13 -28.27 -14.48 -23.58
N ALA A 14 -29.16 -15.12 -22.81
CA ALA A 14 -29.38 -14.74 -21.41
C ALA A 14 -28.06 -15.03 -20.68
N GLY A 15 -27.13 -14.09 -20.78
CA GLY A 15 -25.86 -14.14 -20.09
C GLY A 15 -26.12 -14.18 -18.59
N CYS A 16 -25.61 -15.23 -17.96
CA CYS A 16 -25.50 -15.35 -16.52
C CYS A 16 -24.68 -14.17 -15.97
N ALA A 17 -25.33 -13.04 -15.67
CA ALA A 17 -24.79 -12.07 -14.74
C ALA A 17 -24.95 -12.64 -13.32
N GLN A 18 -24.15 -13.68 -13.07
CA GLN A 18 -23.92 -14.28 -11.79
C GLN A 18 -23.33 -13.20 -10.87
N LEU A 19 -24.18 -12.70 -9.98
CA LEU A 19 -23.85 -12.44 -8.57
C LEU A 19 -22.39 -12.00 -8.32
N ASN A 20 -22.08 -10.73 -8.54
CA ASN A 20 -20.99 -10.08 -7.78
C ASN A 20 -21.57 -9.32 -6.57
N LEU A 21 -22.43 -10.01 -5.82
CA LEU A 21 -22.86 -9.63 -4.46
C LEU A 21 -21.79 -9.99 -3.40
N PHE A 22 -20.61 -10.41 -3.86
CA PHE A 22 -19.44 -10.70 -3.05
C PHE A 22 -18.20 -10.09 -3.72
N GLN A 23 -18.09 -8.76 -3.74
CA GLN A 23 -16.75 -8.18 -3.78
C GLN A 23 -16.10 -8.50 -2.45
N SER A 24 -15.38 -9.62 -2.49
CA SER A 24 -14.59 -10.21 -1.44
C SER A 24 -13.99 -9.16 -0.52
N SER A 25 -14.29 -9.29 0.77
CA SER A 25 -13.55 -8.73 1.88
C SER A 25 -12.15 -9.38 1.98
N ALA A 26 -11.40 -9.34 0.87
CA ALA A 26 -9.96 -9.48 0.92
C ALA A 26 -9.41 -8.12 1.36
N PRO A 27 -8.49 -8.04 2.33
CA PRO A 27 -7.84 -6.77 2.64
C PRO A 27 -7.18 -6.28 1.36
N VAL A 28 -7.67 -5.15 0.81
CA VAL A 28 -6.89 -4.40 -0.17
C VAL A 28 -5.57 -4.10 0.52
N ASP A 29 -4.46 -4.50 -0.08
CA ASP A 29 -3.14 -4.32 0.49
C ASP A 29 -2.84 -2.81 0.44
N ASN A 30 -3.24 -2.08 1.49
CA ASN A 30 -3.30 -0.60 1.55
C ASN A 30 -1.93 0.05 1.74
N TRP A 31 -0.97 -0.30 0.89
CA TRP A 31 0.39 0.25 0.94
C TRP A 31 0.47 1.61 0.26
N THR A 32 1.10 2.55 0.95
CA THR A 32 1.49 3.87 0.44
C THR A 32 2.96 3.82 0.03
N THR A 33 3.30 4.36 -1.13
CA THR A 33 4.71 4.52 -1.54
C THR A 33 5.09 5.97 -1.44
N TRP A 34 6.13 6.27 -0.67
CA TRP A 34 6.75 7.58 -0.61
C TRP A 34 8.11 7.56 -1.29
N THR A 35 8.42 8.65 -2.00
CA THR A 35 9.73 8.90 -2.60
C THR A 35 10.44 9.97 -1.78
N CYS A 36 11.66 9.64 -1.34
CA CYS A 36 12.51 10.54 -0.56
C CYS A 36 13.37 11.42 -1.48
N ASP A 37 13.99 12.46 -0.93
CA ASP A 37 14.87 13.38 -1.69
C ASP A 37 15.98 12.65 -2.46
N SER A 38 16.48 11.55 -1.88
CA SER A 38 17.49 10.66 -2.46
C SER A 38 16.97 9.76 -3.59
N GLN A 39 15.70 9.88 -3.98
CA GLN A 39 14.96 8.95 -4.86
C GLN A 39 14.75 7.54 -4.26
N ALA A 40 15.11 7.33 -3.00
CA ALA A 40 14.78 6.10 -2.29
C ALA A 40 13.27 5.96 -2.12
N LYS A 41 12.76 4.73 -2.28
CA LYS A 41 11.35 4.41 -2.06
C LYS A 41 11.13 3.80 -0.68
N VAL A 42 10.15 4.33 0.04
CA VAL A 42 9.66 3.83 1.32
C VAL A 42 8.21 3.43 1.13
N VAL A 43 7.92 2.13 1.23
CA VAL A 43 6.56 1.60 1.07
C VAL A 43 6.04 1.24 2.44
N TRP A 44 4.93 1.83 2.87
CA TRP A 44 4.46 1.69 4.25
C TRP A 44 2.93 1.67 4.35
N ARG A 45 2.40 1.20 5.48
CA ARG A 45 0.97 1.26 5.81
C ARG A 45 0.76 1.27 7.31
N TYR A 46 -0.40 1.76 7.76
CA TYR A 46 -0.90 1.41 9.09
C TYR A 46 -1.32 -0.06 9.12
N THR A 47 -1.10 -0.74 10.24
CA THR A 47 -1.53 -2.14 10.42
C THR A 47 -3.03 -2.26 10.64
N ASP A 48 -3.64 -1.22 11.24
CA ASP A 48 -5.06 -1.11 11.54
C ASP A 48 -5.50 0.36 11.70
N ASP A 49 -6.78 0.58 11.98
CA ASP A 49 -7.37 1.90 12.17
C ASP A 49 -6.92 2.60 13.47
N SER A 50 -6.34 1.87 14.42
CA SER A 50 -5.79 2.46 15.65
C SER A 50 -4.51 3.25 15.38
N ARG A 51 -3.82 2.96 14.26
CA ARG A 51 -2.59 3.62 13.81
C ARG A 51 -1.45 3.58 14.83
N ASN A 52 -1.51 2.64 15.77
CA ASN A 52 -0.46 2.44 16.78
C ASN A 52 0.75 1.68 16.22
N GLU A 53 0.58 0.97 15.11
CA GLU A 53 1.67 0.27 14.44
C GLU A 53 1.64 0.53 12.93
N VAL A 54 2.81 0.43 12.33
CA VAL A 54 3.00 0.53 10.87
C VAL A 54 3.87 -0.62 10.39
N ASP A 55 3.59 -1.07 9.17
CA ASP A 55 4.48 -1.93 8.41
C ASP A 55 5.26 -1.06 7.42
N VAL A 56 6.59 -1.23 7.35
CA VAL A 56 7.48 -0.48 6.44
C VAL A 56 8.34 -1.44 5.62
N ARG A 57 8.51 -1.15 4.32
CA ARG A 57 9.43 -1.81 3.38
C ARG A 57 10.34 -0.76 2.77
N LEU A 58 11.63 -1.09 2.64
CA LEU A 58 12.65 -0.18 2.11
C LEU A 58 13.10 -0.66 0.74
N GLY A 59 13.25 0.27 -0.21
CA GLY A 59 13.95 0.01 -1.47
C GLY A 59 13.37 -1.11 -2.34
N GLY A 60 12.08 -1.45 -2.17
CA GLY A 60 11.45 -2.55 -2.90
C GLY A 60 11.82 -3.95 -2.42
N ALA A 61 12.42 -4.08 -1.24
CA ALA A 61 12.67 -5.37 -0.60
C ALA A 61 11.39 -6.00 -0.04
N ASP A 62 11.35 -7.33 0.02
CA ASP A 62 10.25 -8.09 0.63
C ASP A 62 10.24 -8.01 2.17
N GLN A 63 11.35 -7.57 2.78
CA GLN A 63 11.46 -7.42 4.23
C GLN A 63 10.48 -6.36 4.73
N VAL A 64 9.56 -6.79 5.59
CA VAL A 64 8.64 -5.92 6.32
C VAL A 64 9.16 -5.67 7.72
N TYR A 65 9.26 -4.41 8.10
CA TYR A 65 9.55 -3.96 9.45
C TYR A 65 8.26 -3.50 10.10
N ARG A 66 7.82 -4.20 11.14
CA ARG A 66 6.70 -3.76 11.98
C ARG A 66 7.22 -2.83 13.06
N LEU A 67 6.71 -1.61 13.09
CA LEU A 67 7.13 -0.54 13.98
C LEU A 67 5.96 -0.12 14.87
N LYS A 68 6.24 0.19 16.13
CA LYS A 68 5.25 0.65 17.13
C LYS A 68 5.38 2.14 17.35
N GLN A 69 4.26 2.81 17.60
CA GLN A 69 4.25 4.23 17.87
C GLN A 69 4.96 4.54 19.19
N GLU A 70 5.93 5.44 19.12
CA GLU A 70 6.65 5.95 20.27
C GLU A 70 5.99 7.24 20.80
N PRO A 71 5.86 7.40 22.13
CA PRO A 71 5.30 8.60 22.72
C PRO A 71 6.27 9.79 22.65
N GLY A 72 5.72 11.01 22.73
CA GLY A 72 6.52 12.22 22.98
C GLY A 72 7.21 12.86 21.77
N ALA A 73 7.05 12.29 20.57
CA ALA A 73 7.50 12.92 19.33
C ALA A 73 6.51 14.01 18.86
N SER A 74 7.03 15.08 18.24
CA SER A 74 6.20 15.98 17.44
C SER A 74 5.82 15.28 16.13
N GLY A 75 4.55 14.96 15.94
CA GLY A 75 4.10 14.07 14.85
C GLY A 75 4.02 12.62 15.32
N SER A 76 4.15 11.66 14.40
CA SER A 76 4.09 10.23 14.73
C SER A 76 5.43 9.57 14.46
N LEU A 77 6.14 9.20 15.53
CA LEU A 77 7.35 8.38 15.44
C LEU A 77 6.96 6.91 15.65
N TYR A 78 7.44 6.03 14.78
CA TYR A 78 7.29 4.60 14.90
C TYR A 78 8.67 3.93 14.93
N SER A 79 8.90 2.95 15.81
CA SER A 79 10.17 2.22 15.89
C SER A 79 10.05 0.77 16.36
N ASN A 80 11.11 -0.01 16.15
CA ASN A 80 11.26 -1.39 16.64
C ASN A 80 12.72 -1.72 17.04
N ASP A 81 13.43 -0.76 17.64
CA ASP A 81 14.85 -0.82 18.04
C ASP A 81 15.86 -0.94 16.88
N MET A 82 15.41 -1.27 15.68
CA MET A 82 16.24 -1.37 14.49
C MET A 82 15.97 -0.23 13.51
N LEU A 83 14.70 0.01 13.18
CA LEU A 83 14.28 1.03 12.23
C LEU A 83 13.43 2.08 12.94
N ALA A 84 13.60 3.34 12.57
CA ALA A 84 12.72 4.42 12.97
C ALA A 84 12.10 5.06 11.73
N PHE A 85 10.80 5.32 11.80
CA PHE A 85 10.03 6.00 10.79
C PHE A 85 9.23 7.12 11.43
N HIS A 86 9.56 8.36 11.09
CA HIS A 86 8.92 9.55 11.63
C HIS A 86 8.09 10.22 10.55
N ILE A 87 6.80 10.35 10.82
CA ILE A 87 5.84 11.08 9.99
C ILE A 87 5.55 12.42 10.65
N LYS A 88 5.77 13.50 9.91
CA LYS A 88 5.45 14.87 10.34
C LYS A 88 4.67 15.60 9.24
N GLY A 89 3.36 15.65 9.40
CA GLY A 89 2.47 16.17 8.35
C GLY A 89 2.49 15.24 7.13
N GLU A 90 2.91 15.76 5.98
CA GLU A 90 3.01 15.02 4.72
C GLU A 90 4.45 14.54 4.41
N GLU A 91 5.37 14.73 5.35
CA GLU A 91 6.79 14.39 5.19
C GLU A 91 7.19 13.21 6.09
N GLY A 92 8.01 12.31 5.54
CA GLY A 92 8.60 11.16 6.21
C GLY A 92 10.11 11.24 6.34
N LEU A 93 10.61 10.72 7.46
CA LEU A 93 12.01 10.50 7.76
C LEU A 93 12.23 9.04 8.19
N VAL A 94 13.20 8.35 7.61
CA VAL A 94 13.55 6.96 7.93
C VAL A 94 15.03 6.84 8.23
N TYR A 95 15.39 6.17 9.32
CA TYR A 95 16.78 5.93 9.72
C TYR A 95 16.95 4.63 10.52
N TRP A 96 18.17 4.10 10.53
CA TRP A 96 18.56 2.99 11.41
C TRP A 96 18.78 3.50 12.83
N VAL A 97 18.12 2.90 13.82
CA VAL A 97 18.19 3.32 15.23
C VAL A 97 19.60 3.09 15.80
N ALA A 98 20.21 1.93 15.49
CA ALA A 98 21.49 1.54 16.08
C ALA A 98 22.65 2.48 15.70
N THR A 99 22.64 3.00 14.48
CA THR A 99 23.73 3.83 13.94
C THR A 99 23.34 5.28 13.71
N ASN A 100 22.05 5.61 13.76
CA ASN A 100 21.47 6.87 13.29
C ASN A 100 21.74 7.15 11.81
N ASP A 101 22.00 6.10 11.01
CA ASP A 101 22.22 6.24 9.58
C ASP A 101 20.91 6.57 8.86
N LEU A 102 20.93 7.68 8.12
CA LEU A 102 19.78 8.16 7.36
C LEU A 102 19.51 7.26 6.14
N ILE A 103 18.29 6.77 6.04
CA ILE A 103 17.83 5.96 4.89
C ILE A 103 17.05 6.85 3.92
N GLY A 104 16.18 7.72 4.44
CA GLY A 104 15.36 8.61 3.64
C GLY A 104 14.95 9.84 4.43
N ARG A 105 14.99 11.01 3.78
CA ARG A 105 14.51 12.30 4.28
C ARG A 105 13.61 12.90 3.21
N GLY A 106 12.66 13.73 3.62
CA GLY A 106 11.78 14.40 2.68
C GLY A 106 10.87 13.40 1.96
N CYS A 107 10.57 12.25 2.56
CA CYS A 107 9.78 11.22 1.91
C CYS A 107 8.32 11.67 1.83
N HIS A 108 7.77 11.76 0.63
CA HIS A 108 6.39 12.17 0.38
C HIS A 108 5.80 11.36 -0.78
N LEU A 109 4.49 11.49 -1.02
CA LEU A 109 3.79 10.77 -2.09
C LEU A 109 4.38 11.05 -3.48
#